data_AF-A0A7S1RUA7-F1
#
_entry.id   AF-A0A7S1RUA7-F1
#
_cell.length_a   1.000
_cell.length_b   1.000
_cell.length_c   1.000
_cell.angle_alpha   90.00
_cell.angle_beta   90.00
_cell.angle_gamma   90.00
#
_symmetry.space_group_name_H-M   'P 1'
#
loop_
_entity.id
_entity.type
_entity.pdbx_description
1 polymer ?
#
loop_
_entity_poly.entity_id
_entity_poly.type
_entity_poly.pdbx_seq_one_letter_code
_entity_poly.pdbx_strand_id
1 'polypeptide(L)'
;TPLIRPDGSCGFEAAPVDGLYCGLLYQELHADNFDWTRHTGGTPSQDTGPSGAASGAQYMYIEASSPRVSGDTATLRTPPLLGGTANLRMKYHMHGSTPGALRIELGGAELFSKAGDQGSAWMEVQGPVTVPPGAQLSIVAVRGSDWSGDIAIDDFELQETSEAAPAPAPA
;
A
#
# COMPACT_ATOMS: atom_id res chain seq x y z
N THR A 1 5.25 -20.49 2.46
CA THR A 1 4.52 -19.58 3.38
C THR A 1 3.08 -20.04 3.45
N PRO A 2 2.47 -20.15 4.65
CA PRO A 2 1.05 -20.49 4.76
C PRO A 2 0.18 -19.42 4.08
N LEU A 3 -0.97 -19.83 3.57
CA LEU A 3 -1.96 -18.89 3.05
C LEU A 3 -2.59 -18.10 4.21
N ILE A 4 -2.86 -16.81 4.02
CA ILE A 4 -3.57 -15.98 5.00
C ILE A 4 -4.94 -15.55 4.48
N ARG A 5 -5.85 -15.21 5.39
CA ARG A 5 -7.14 -14.61 5.03
C ARG A 5 -6.94 -13.18 4.52
N PRO A 6 -7.67 -12.72 3.50
CA PRO A 6 -7.75 -11.31 3.15
C PRO A 6 -8.65 -10.55 4.15
N ASP A 7 -8.33 -10.64 5.44
CA ASP A 7 -9.07 -10.07 6.56
C ASP A 7 -8.09 -9.46 7.58
N GLY A 8 -7.91 -8.14 7.48
CA GLY A 8 -7.13 -7.37 8.43
C GLY A 8 -6.80 -5.95 7.96
N SER A 9 -6.22 -5.18 8.87
CA SER A 9 -5.83 -3.80 8.64
C SER A 9 -4.42 -3.49 9.17
N CYS A 10 -3.83 -2.44 8.64
CA CYS A 10 -2.52 -1.94 9.04
C CYS A 10 -2.41 -0.42 8.90
N GLY A 11 -2.42 0.27 10.04
CA GLY A 11 -2.03 1.69 10.15
C GLY A 11 -0.58 1.87 10.59
N PHE A 12 0.26 0.83 10.46
CA PHE A 12 1.71 0.87 10.71
C PHE A 12 2.18 1.36 12.09
N GLU A 13 1.31 1.46 13.09
CA GLU A 13 1.66 1.97 14.42
C GLU A 13 2.68 1.10 15.17
N ALA A 14 2.69 -0.20 14.93
CA ALA A 14 3.67 -1.12 15.51
C ALA A 14 4.82 -1.40 14.53
N ALA A 15 6.00 -1.65 15.08
CA ALA A 15 7.11 -2.22 14.32
C ALA A 15 6.74 -3.63 13.80
N PRO A 16 7.35 -4.09 12.69
CA PRO A 16 7.03 -5.40 12.15
C PRO A 16 7.50 -6.52 13.10
N VAL A 17 6.71 -7.58 13.19
CA VAL A 17 7.06 -8.81 13.92
C VAL A 17 7.36 -9.88 12.87
N ASP A 18 8.54 -10.50 12.94
CA ASP A 18 9.02 -11.47 11.94
C ASP A 18 8.96 -10.94 10.50
N GLY A 19 9.23 -9.64 10.32
CA GLY A 19 9.23 -8.97 9.02
C GLY A 19 7.84 -8.61 8.47
N LEU A 20 6.76 -8.86 9.25
CA LEU A 20 5.39 -8.53 8.87
C LEU A 20 4.86 -7.33 9.66
N TYR A 21 4.45 -6.29 8.95
CA TYR A 21 3.63 -5.21 9.48
C TYR A 21 2.19 -5.72 9.66
N CYS A 22 1.70 -5.62 10.89
CA CYS A 22 0.34 -6.03 11.28
C CYS A 22 0.00 -7.49 10.95
N GLY A 23 1.01 -8.35 10.71
CA GLY A 23 0.81 -9.72 10.22
C GLY A 23 0.36 -9.83 8.75
N LEU A 24 0.31 -8.71 8.01
CA LEU A 24 -0.32 -8.64 6.68
C LEU A 24 0.63 -8.26 5.55
N LEU A 25 1.57 -7.34 5.79
CA LEU A 25 2.43 -6.77 4.75
C LEU A 25 3.90 -6.98 5.10
N TYR A 26 4.72 -7.40 4.14
CA TYR A 26 6.16 -7.47 4.27
C TYR A 26 6.84 -6.73 3.10
N GLN A 27 8.08 -6.31 3.31
CA GLN A 27 8.90 -5.69 2.26
C GLN A 27 9.35 -6.75 1.26
N GLU A 28 9.17 -6.50 -0.04
CA GLU A 28 9.94 -7.21 -1.05
C GLU A 28 11.42 -6.79 -0.91
N LEU A 29 12.35 -7.74 -0.90
CA LEU A 29 13.77 -7.46 -0.61
C LEU A 29 14.71 -7.90 -1.75
N HIS A 30 14.16 -8.53 -2.80
CA HIS A 30 14.96 -9.21 -3.82
C HIS A 30 14.60 -8.80 -5.24
N ALA A 31 13.34 -8.42 -5.46
CA ALA A 31 12.83 -8.15 -6.81
C ALA A 31 12.63 -6.66 -7.12
N ASP A 32 12.82 -5.77 -6.15
CA ASP A 32 12.73 -4.33 -6.30
C ASP A 32 14.07 -3.63 -5.97
N ASN A 33 14.06 -2.29 -5.96
CA ASN A 33 15.29 -1.50 -5.89
C ASN A 33 15.58 -0.99 -4.47
N PHE A 34 14.54 -0.82 -3.65
CA PHE A 34 14.64 -0.31 -2.28
C PHE A 34 13.35 -0.56 -1.49
N ASP A 35 13.41 -0.31 -0.18
CA ASP A 35 12.31 -0.60 0.73
C ASP A 35 11.47 0.64 1.07
N TRP A 36 10.20 0.42 1.39
CA TRP A 36 9.39 1.43 2.06
C TRP A 36 9.96 1.77 3.44
N THR A 37 9.86 3.01 3.87
CA THR A 37 10.32 3.44 5.19
C THR A 37 9.13 3.75 6.10
N ARG A 38 9.15 3.26 7.34
CA ARG A 38 8.17 3.63 8.36
C ARG A 38 8.59 4.95 9.01
N HIS A 39 7.69 5.93 9.06
CA HIS A 39 8.03 7.29 9.47
C HIS A 39 6.95 7.97 10.29
N THR A 40 7.33 9.08 10.93
CA THR A 40 6.46 9.95 11.72
C THR A 40 6.79 11.42 11.47
N GLY A 41 5.77 12.27 11.56
CA GLY A 41 5.90 13.71 11.25
C GLY A 41 6.05 13.97 9.75
N GLY A 42 6.65 15.10 9.39
CA GLY A 42 6.87 15.49 8.00
C GLY A 42 7.99 14.69 7.33
N THR A 43 7.92 14.50 6.02
CA THR A 43 9.05 13.96 5.26
C THR A 43 10.23 14.93 5.24
N PRO A 44 11.48 14.44 5.05
CA PRO A 44 12.68 15.29 5.08
C PRO A 44 12.77 16.28 3.91
N SER A 45 12.12 15.97 2.78
CA SER A 45 12.17 16.82 1.60
C SER A 45 11.26 18.06 1.76
N GLN A 46 11.71 19.20 1.24
CA GLN A 46 10.96 20.46 1.33
C GLN A 46 9.87 20.51 0.25
N ASP A 47 8.75 21.17 0.54
CA ASP A 47 7.62 21.36 -0.37
C ASP A 47 7.01 20.05 -0.93
N THR A 48 7.14 18.96 -0.19
CA THR A 48 6.49 17.67 -0.42
C THR A 48 5.63 17.33 0.81
N GLY A 49 5.23 16.07 0.96
CA GLY A 49 4.55 15.64 2.18
C GLY A 49 4.62 14.13 2.37
N PRO A 50 3.81 13.58 3.28
CA PRO A 50 2.84 14.27 4.13
C PRO A 50 3.51 15.00 5.31
N SER A 51 2.77 15.84 6.04
CA SER A 51 3.23 16.48 7.29
C SER A 51 3.12 15.57 8.53
N GLY A 52 2.55 14.38 8.34
CA GLY A 52 2.25 13.39 9.37
C GLY A 52 1.35 12.29 8.83
N ALA A 53 1.17 11.24 9.63
CA ALA A 53 0.34 10.09 9.29
C ALA A 53 -1.12 10.50 8.98
N ALA A 54 -1.82 9.69 8.21
CA ALA A 54 -3.21 9.92 7.87
C ALA A 54 -4.13 9.60 9.06
N SER A 55 -3.72 8.63 9.87
CA SER A 55 -4.27 8.31 11.18
C SER A 55 -3.12 7.98 12.14
N GLY A 56 -3.32 8.14 13.45
CA GLY A 56 -2.28 7.80 14.41
C GLY A 56 -1.02 8.65 14.27
N ALA A 57 0.15 8.01 14.31
CA ALA A 57 1.45 8.67 14.32
C ALA A 57 2.42 8.13 13.26
N GLN A 58 2.16 6.96 12.69
CA GLN A 58 3.09 6.26 11.81
C GLN A 58 2.47 6.00 10.44
N TYR A 59 3.29 6.04 9.40
CA TYR A 59 2.89 5.72 8.04
C TYR A 59 4.07 5.12 7.29
N MET A 60 3.83 4.56 6.10
CA MET A 60 4.89 4.11 5.21
C MET A 60 5.10 5.12 4.10
N TYR A 61 6.34 5.40 3.73
CA TYR A 61 6.64 6.26 2.59
C TYR A 61 7.88 5.80 1.84
N ILE A 62 8.02 6.28 0.61
CA ILE A 62 9.28 6.23 -0.13
C ILE A 62 9.97 7.58 -0.03
N GLU A 63 11.26 7.55 0.24
CA GLU A 63 12.14 8.70 0.12
C GLU A 63 12.73 8.69 -1.29
N ALA A 64 12.33 9.64 -2.14
CA ALA A 64 12.74 9.68 -3.55
C ALA A 64 14.16 10.26 -3.76
N SER A 65 14.81 10.76 -2.70
CA SER A 65 16.15 11.34 -2.80
C SER A 65 17.27 10.32 -3.06
N SER A 66 18.49 10.84 -3.20
CA SER A 66 19.70 10.05 -3.49
C SER A 66 19.88 8.94 -2.43
N PRO A 67 20.21 7.70 -2.84
CA PRO A 67 20.74 7.29 -4.15
C PRO A 67 19.67 6.77 -5.13
N ARG A 68 18.37 7.00 -4.89
CA ARG A 68 17.31 6.52 -5.77
C ARG A 68 17.36 7.21 -7.13
N VAL A 69 17.06 6.47 -8.19
CA VAL A 69 17.01 6.96 -9.58
C VAL A 69 15.66 6.71 -10.22
N SER A 70 15.36 7.43 -11.30
CA SER A 70 14.04 7.38 -11.92
C SER A 70 13.67 5.95 -12.35
N GLY A 71 12.46 5.52 -11.98
CA GLY A 71 11.99 4.16 -12.23
C GLY A 71 12.32 3.14 -11.14
N ASP A 72 13.14 3.49 -10.14
CA ASP A 72 13.34 2.62 -8.98
C ASP A 72 12.01 2.32 -8.29
N THR A 73 11.82 1.07 -7.87
CA THR A 73 10.60 0.62 -7.20
C THR A 73 10.83 0.18 -5.77
N ALA A 74 9.79 0.34 -4.94
CA ALA A 74 9.66 -0.25 -3.61
C ALA A 74 8.31 -0.93 -3.48
N THR A 75 8.28 -2.15 -2.93
CA THR A 75 7.07 -2.97 -2.87
C THR A 75 6.79 -3.49 -1.47
N LEU A 76 5.60 -3.18 -0.94
CA LEU A 76 4.99 -3.95 0.15
C LEU A 76 4.11 -5.04 -0.44
N ARG A 77 4.17 -6.23 0.12
CA ARG A 77 3.47 -7.42 -0.40
C ARG A 77 2.80 -8.20 0.71
N THR A 78 1.64 -8.78 0.43
CA THR A 78 1.02 -9.74 1.35
C THR A 78 1.63 -11.14 1.21
N PRO A 79 1.61 -11.98 2.25
CA PRO A 79 1.66 -13.42 2.04
C PRO A 79 0.59 -13.88 1.03
N PRO A 80 0.76 -15.06 0.40
CA PRO A 80 -0.28 -15.63 -0.46
C PRO A 80 -1.62 -15.72 0.27
N LEU A 81 -2.69 -15.31 -0.40
CA LEU A 81 -4.02 -15.20 0.19
C LEU A 81 -4.83 -16.48 -0.05
N LEU A 82 -5.75 -16.81 0.86
CA LEU A 82 -6.65 -17.97 0.73
C LEU A 82 -7.61 -17.84 -0.47
N GLY A 83 -7.87 -16.63 -0.93
CA GLY A 83 -8.86 -16.31 -1.97
C GLY A 83 -10.22 -15.93 -1.39
N GLY A 84 -11.15 -15.50 -2.25
CA GLY A 84 -12.50 -15.08 -1.87
C GLY A 84 -12.83 -13.67 -2.35
N THR A 85 -13.81 -13.04 -1.71
CA THR A 85 -14.20 -11.65 -1.95
C THR A 85 -13.82 -10.80 -0.76
N ALA A 86 -13.22 -9.64 -1.00
CA ALA A 86 -12.85 -8.69 0.04
C ALA A 86 -13.14 -7.25 -0.43
N ASN A 87 -13.10 -6.31 0.51
CA ASN A 87 -12.98 -4.89 0.20
C ASN A 87 -11.55 -4.44 0.50
N LEU A 88 -10.93 -3.80 -0.48
CA LEU A 88 -9.67 -3.10 -0.31
C LEU A 88 -9.96 -1.65 0.06
N ARG A 89 -9.22 -1.11 1.03
CA ARG A 89 -9.15 0.32 1.34
C ARG A 89 -7.72 0.69 1.70
N MET A 90 -7.28 1.87 1.29
CA MET A 90 -5.97 2.40 1.66
C MET A 90 -5.96 3.92 1.49
N LYS A 91 -5.35 4.64 2.43
CA LYS A 91 -5.03 6.05 2.24
C LYS A 91 -3.66 6.21 1.58
N TYR A 92 -3.55 7.21 0.71
CA TYR A 92 -2.30 7.53 0.04
C TYR A 92 -2.09 9.05 -0.05
N HIS A 93 -0.83 9.46 -0.11
CA HIS A 93 -0.41 10.84 -0.31
C HIS A 93 0.66 10.89 -1.39
N MET A 94 0.50 11.78 -2.36
CA MET A 94 1.39 11.95 -3.50
C MET A 94 1.44 13.44 -3.84
N HIS A 95 2.41 14.16 -3.26
CA HIS A 95 2.56 15.60 -3.47
C HIS A 95 3.99 15.97 -3.81
N GLY A 96 4.15 16.82 -4.82
CA GLY A 96 5.44 17.38 -5.19
C GLY A 96 5.54 17.62 -6.69
N SER A 97 6.73 17.96 -7.17
CA SER A 97 6.90 18.32 -8.59
C SER A 97 6.98 17.09 -9.50
N THR A 98 7.55 15.98 -9.03
CA THR A 98 7.58 14.70 -9.77
C THR A 98 7.26 13.46 -8.92
N PRO A 99 6.18 13.43 -8.13
CA PRO A 99 5.76 12.24 -7.39
C PRO A 99 5.44 11.16 -8.42
N GLY A 100 6.22 10.08 -8.41
CA GLY A 100 6.28 9.11 -9.51
C GLY A 100 4.95 8.38 -9.76
N ALA A 101 4.85 7.13 -9.33
CA ALA A 101 3.60 6.38 -9.47
C ALA A 101 3.36 5.45 -8.28
N LEU A 102 2.10 5.25 -7.94
CA LEU A 102 1.62 4.29 -6.94
C LEU A 102 0.67 3.31 -7.63
N ARG A 103 0.92 2.01 -7.45
CA ARG A 103 0.11 0.93 -7.99
C ARG A 103 -0.30 -0.04 -6.89
N ILE A 104 -1.49 -0.61 -7.02
CA ILE A 104 -1.91 -1.80 -6.28
C ILE A 104 -2.16 -2.91 -7.29
N GLU A 105 -1.50 -4.04 -7.11
CA GLU A 105 -1.56 -5.20 -7.99
C GLU A 105 -2.01 -6.43 -7.20
N LEU A 106 -2.76 -7.32 -7.83
CA LEU A 106 -3.23 -8.58 -7.25
C LEU A 106 -2.95 -9.73 -8.22
N GLY A 107 -2.04 -10.63 -7.84
CA GLY A 107 -1.61 -11.72 -8.72
C GLY A 107 -1.00 -11.22 -10.05
N GLY A 108 -0.44 -10.01 -10.07
CA GLY A 108 0.11 -9.37 -11.26
C GLY A 108 -0.90 -8.57 -12.10
N ALA A 109 -2.18 -8.54 -11.73
CA ALA A 109 -3.17 -7.67 -12.36
C ALA A 109 -3.27 -6.34 -11.61
N GLU A 110 -3.26 -5.21 -12.33
CA GLU A 110 -3.42 -3.88 -11.75
C GLU A 110 -4.87 -3.67 -11.28
N LEU A 111 -5.03 -3.31 -10.00
CA LEU A 111 -6.31 -2.94 -9.39
C LEU A 111 -6.48 -1.42 -9.30
N PHE A 112 -5.38 -0.70 -9.09
CA PHE A 112 -5.35 0.74 -8.91
C PHE A 112 -4.01 1.31 -9.36
N SER A 113 -4.04 2.50 -9.95
CA SER A 113 -2.85 3.23 -10.34
C SER A 113 -3.07 4.74 -10.29
N LYS A 114 -2.08 5.45 -9.76
CA LYS A 114 -1.98 6.92 -9.79
C LYS A 114 -0.56 7.34 -10.09
N ALA A 115 -0.42 8.44 -10.80
CA ALA A 115 0.87 9.02 -11.16
C ALA A 115 0.80 10.54 -11.13
N GLY A 116 1.93 11.19 -10.83
CA GLY A 116 2.01 12.64 -10.71
C GLY A 116 1.31 13.18 -9.47
N ASP A 117 1.32 14.51 -9.35
CA ASP A 117 0.80 15.22 -8.18
C ASP A 117 -0.71 14.99 -8.00
N GLN A 118 -1.09 14.63 -6.78
CA GLN A 118 -2.49 14.40 -6.37
C GLN A 118 -2.96 15.48 -5.38
N GLY A 119 -2.14 16.51 -5.15
CA GLY A 119 -2.37 17.54 -4.15
C GLY A 119 -1.86 17.16 -2.76
N SER A 120 -1.91 18.12 -1.84
CA SER A 120 -1.31 18.01 -0.51
C SER A 120 -2.17 17.25 0.53
N ALA A 121 -3.37 16.80 0.16
CA ALA A 121 -4.27 16.08 1.06
C ALA A 121 -4.00 14.57 1.01
N TRP A 122 -4.30 13.87 2.11
CA TRP A 122 -4.45 12.42 2.07
C TRP A 122 -5.68 12.05 1.24
N MET A 123 -5.46 11.18 0.26
CA MET A 123 -6.47 10.63 -0.63
C MET A 123 -6.77 9.18 -0.23
N GLU A 124 -7.85 8.61 -0.75
CA GLU A 124 -8.27 7.25 -0.43
C GLU A 124 -8.63 6.47 -1.69
N VAL A 125 -8.17 5.22 -1.76
CA VAL A 125 -8.67 4.21 -2.68
C VAL A 125 -9.51 3.21 -1.90
N GLN A 126 -10.68 2.85 -2.43
CA GLN A 126 -11.51 1.79 -1.89
C GLN A 126 -12.29 1.06 -2.98
N GLY A 127 -12.54 -0.23 -2.79
CA GLY A 127 -13.42 -0.99 -3.68
C GLY A 127 -13.42 -2.50 -3.43
N PRO A 128 -14.42 -3.20 -3.97
CA PRO A 128 -14.46 -4.65 -3.90
C PRO A 128 -13.35 -5.27 -4.75
N VAL A 129 -12.78 -6.37 -4.26
CA VAL A 129 -11.75 -7.16 -4.95
C VAL A 129 -12.09 -8.65 -4.86
N THR A 130 -11.96 -9.35 -5.99
CA THR A 130 -12.01 -10.81 -6.02
C THR A 130 -10.58 -11.34 -5.95
N VAL A 131 -10.27 -12.06 -4.88
CA VAL A 131 -8.95 -12.58 -4.58
C VAL A 131 -8.85 -14.01 -5.12
N PRO A 132 -7.97 -14.28 -6.12
CA PRO A 132 -7.68 -15.65 -6.52
C PRO A 132 -6.93 -16.40 -5.39
N PRO A 133 -7.23 -17.68 -5.16
CA PRO A 133 -6.46 -18.48 -4.20
C PRO A 133 -4.97 -18.50 -4.54
N GLY A 134 -4.12 -18.24 -3.55
CA GLY A 134 -2.67 -18.15 -3.71
C GLY A 134 -2.16 -16.83 -4.29
N ALA A 135 -3.03 -15.91 -4.71
CA ALA A 135 -2.60 -14.59 -5.17
C ALA A 135 -2.00 -13.77 -4.02
N GLN A 136 -1.07 -12.88 -4.36
CA GLN A 136 -0.52 -11.89 -3.45
C GLN A 136 -0.98 -10.51 -3.90
N LEU A 137 -1.29 -9.64 -2.94
CA LEU A 137 -1.48 -8.23 -3.19
C LEU A 137 -0.13 -7.50 -3.03
N SER A 138 0.14 -6.55 -3.90
CA SER A 138 1.35 -5.73 -3.90
C SER A 138 1.00 -4.26 -3.98
N ILE A 139 1.64 -3.46 -3.14
CA ILE A 139 1.59 -2.00 -3.15
C ILE A 139 2.95 -1.53 -3.66
N VAL A 140 2.98 -1.06 -4.90
CA VAL A 140 4.21 -0.74 -5.62
C VAL A 140 4.32 0.77 -5.77
N ALA A 141 5.34 1.33 -5.15
CA ALA A 141 5.76 2.70 -5.40
C ALA A 141 6.83 2.70 -6.50
N VAL A 142 6.75 3.68 -7.40
CA VAL A 142 7.73 3.96 -8.44
C VAL A 142 8.23 5.37 -8.25
N ARG A 143 9.54 5.53 -8.16
CA ARG A 143 10.18 6.84 -8.05
C ARG A 143 10.04 7.63 -9.36
N GLY A 144 9.70 8.91 -9.25
CA GLY A 144 9.59 9.83 -10.38
C GLY A 144 10.94 10.26 -10.97
N SER A 145 10.93 11.33 -11.76
CA SER A 145 12.12 11.81 -12.47
C SER A 145 13.14 12.50 -11.54
N ASP A 146 12.70 13.05 -10.42
CA ASP A 146 13.58 13.68 -9.43
C ASP A 146 13.27 13.23 -7.98
N TRP A 147 13.85 13.93 -7.01
CA TRP A 147 13.74 13.65 -5.58
C TRP A 147 12.53 14.33 -4.92
N SER A 148 11.87 15.26 -5.60
CA SER A 148 10.89 16.18 -5.03
C SER A 148 9.46 15.64 -5.10
N GLY A 149 9.28 14.37 -4.74
CA GLY A 149 7.98 13.70 -4.81
C GLY A 149 7.95 12.45 -3.97
N ASP A 150 7.52 12.60 -2.73
CA ASP A 150 7.32 11.48 -1.82
C ASP A 150 5.97 10.81 -2.12
N ILE A 151 5.93 9.50 -1.92
CA ILE A 151 4.70 8.72 -1.94
C ILE A 151 4.56 8.11 -0.56
N ALA A 152 3.43 8.35 0.09
CA ALA A 152 3.12 7.77 1.39
C ALA A 152 1.80 7.00 1.34
N ILE A 153 1.69 5.98 2.20
CA ILE A 153 0.49 5.17 2.39
C ILE A 153 0.24 5.00 3.89
N ASP A 154 -1.04 4.85 4.22
CA ASP A 154 -1.51 4.61 5.58
C ASP A 154 -2.89 3.93 5.56
N ASP A 155 -3.36 3.45 6.70
CA ASP A 155 -4.68 2.83 6.88
C ASP A 155 -4.99 1.76 5.81
N PHE A 156 -4.05 0.85 5.54
CA PHE A 156 -4.30 -0.27 4.63
C PHE A 156 -5.32 -1.23 5.26
N GLU A 157 -6.30 -1.67 4.49
CA GLU A 157 -7.32 -2.62 4.92
C GLU A 157 -7.67 -3.55 3.76
N LEU A 158 -7.70 -4.84 4.05
CA LEU A 158 -8.25 -5.86 3.19
C LEU A 158 -9.22 -6.68 4.03
N GLN A 159 -10.52 -6.50 3.82
CA GLN A 159 -11.57 -7.03 4.69
C GLN A 159 -12.41 -8.06 3.94
N GLU A 160 -12.40 -9.33 4.37
CA GLU A 160 -13.23 -10.39 3.82
C GLU A 160 -14.70 -9.94 3.82
N THR A 161 -15.37 -10.04 2.67
CA THR A 161 -16.81 -9.84 2.61
C THR A 161 -17.47 -11.19 2.76
N SER A 162 -18.28 -11.32 3.81
CA SER A 162 -19.29 -12.38 3.89
C SER A 162 -20.20 -12.26 2.67
N GLU A 163 -20.13 -13.23 1.76
CA GLU A 163 -21.22 -13.44 0.81
C GLU A 163 -22.43 -13.82 1.67
N ALA A 164 -23.40 -12.90 1.83
CA ALA A 164 -24.63 -13.22 2.53
C ALA A 164 -25.19 -14.48 1.88
N ALA A 165 -25.32 -15.57 2.65
CA ALA A 165 -25.88 -16.81 2.14
C ALA A 165 -27.17 -16.48 1.36
N PRO A 166 -27.37 -17.03 0.15
CA PRO A 166 -28.59 -16.77 -0.60
C PRO A 166 -29.77 -17.07 0.33
N ALA A 167 -30.68 -16.10 0.48
CA ALA A 167 -31.85 -16.25 1.33
C ALA A 167 -32.53 -17.59 0.98
N PRO A 168 -32.92 -18.41 1.96
CA PRO A 168 -33.58 -19.68 1.67
C PRO A 168 -34.77 -19.40 0.77
N ALA A 169 -34.89 -20.16 -0.33
CA ALA A 169 -36.00 -20.01 -1.26
C ALA A 169 -37.33 -20.11 -0.49
N PRO A 170 -38.33 -19.27 -0.81
CA PRO A 170 -39.64 -19.39 -0.19
C PRO A 170 -40.20 -20.80 -0.42
N ALA A 171 -40.69 -21.40 0.66
CA ALA A 171 -41.29 -22.74 0.68
C ALA A 171 -42.57 -22.83 -0.15
#